data_AF-A0A0G1I6W9-F1
#
_entry.id   AF-A0A0G1I6W9-F1
#
_cell.length_a   1.000
_cell.length_b   1.000
_cell.length_c   1.000
_cell.angle_alpha   90.00
_cell.angle_beta   90.00
_cell.angle_gamma   90.00
#
_symmetry.space_group_name_H-M   'P 1'
#
loop_
_entity.id
_entity.type
_entity.pdbx_description
1 polymer ?
#
loop_
_entity_poly.entity_id
_entity_poly.type
_entity_poly.pdbx_seq_one_letter_code
_entity_poly.pdbx_strand_id
1 'polypeptide(L)'
;MEIQKRFNRERFSFSGQGEVYSFTIIYDAPRGFTQFAPYPIALVKLKEGNLITAQLTDVDLDDIYIGMPVEMVTRKQSEDGERGLITYGYKFRPRM
;
A
#
# COMPACT_ATOMS: atom_id res chain seq x y z
N MET A 1 -8.62 42.95 -11.37
CA MET A 1 -7.21 42.50 -11.38
C MET A 1 -7.17 41.20 -10.60
N GLU A 2 -7.38 40.08 -11.29
CA GLU A 2 -7.51 38.76 -10.67
C GLU A 2 -6.15 38.06 -10.81
N ILE A 3 -5.47 37.85 -9.69
CA ILE A 3 -4.19 37.15 -9.69
C ILE A 3 -4.52 35.65 -9.79
N GLN A 4 -4.37 35.08 -10.99
CA GLN A 4 -4.36 33.63 -11.18
C GLN A 4 -3.20 33.06 -10.31
N LYS A 5 -3.53 32.44 -9.17
CA LYS A 5 -2.55 31.66 -8.40
C LYS A 5 -2.09 30.49 -9.28
N ARG A 6 -0.90 30.61 -9.84
CA ARG A 6 -0.27 29.56 -10.65
C ARG A 6 0.24 28.48 -9.69
N PHE A 7 -0.44 27.34 -9.63
CA PHE A 7 0.06 26.16 -8.92
C PHE A 7 1.24 25.57 -9.69
N ASN A 8 2.46 25.80 -9.22
CA ASN A 8 3.64 25.12 -9.75
C ASN A 8 3.70 23.71 -9.14
N ARG A 9 3.38 22.69 -9.94
CA ARG A 9 3.47 21.28 -9.53
C ARG A 9 4.82 20.73 -9.96
N GLU A 10 5.60 20.27 -9.00
CA GLU A 10 6.87 19.61 -9.24
C GLU A 10 6.76 18.13 -8.86
N ARG A 11 7.59 17.28 -9.46
CA ARG A 11 7.64 15.87 -9.09
C ARG A 11 8.24 15.76 -7.70
N PHE A 12 7.56 15.04 -6.83
CA PHE A 12 8.03 14.73 -5.48
C PHE A 12 8.25 13.23 -5.36
N SER A 13 9.42 12.83 -4.87
CA SER A 13 9.74 11.42 -4.61
C SER A 13 9.52 11.13 -3.13
N PHE A 14 8.58 10.24 -2.83
CA PHE A 14 8.36 9.75 -1.48
C PHE A 14 9.47 8.76 -1.08
N SER A 15 9.82 8.74 0.20
CA SER A 15 10.78 7.81 0.79
C SER A 15 10.30 6.36 0.77
N GLY A 16 8.99 6.15 0.64
CA GLY A 16 8.36 4.84 0.77
C GLY A 16 8.30 4.33 2.22
N GLN A 17 8.69 5.15 3.21
CA GLN A 17 8.64 4.77 4.62
C GLN A 17 7.38 5.32 5.28
N GLY A 18 6.79 4.57 6.19
CA GLY A 18 5.60 4.99 6.92
C GLY A 18 5.33 4.15 8.15
N GLU A 19 4.14 4.34 8.71
CA GLU A 19 3.61 3.59 9.84
C GLU A 19 2.17 3.13 9.54
N VAL A 20 1.79 1.96 10.05
CA VAL A 20 0.39 1.48 9.98
C VAL A 20 -0.49 2.43 10.78
N TYR A 21 -1.33 3.21 10.11
CA TYR A 21 -2.29 4.11 10.76
C TYR A 21 -3.55 3.38 11.22
N SER A 22 -4.04 2.45 10.41
CA SER A 22 -5.16 1.55 10.71
C SER A 22 -5.09 0.36 9.76
N PHE A 23 -5.64 -0.79 10.14
CA PHE A 23 -5.66 -1.98 9.29
C PHE A 23 -6.91 -2.83 9.51
N THR A 24 -7.16 -3.73 8.56
CA THR A 24 -8.15 -4.80 8.67
C THR A 24 -7.64 -6.03 7.93
N ILE A 25 -8.21 -7.19 8.26
CA ILE A 25 -7.90 -8.45 7.60
C ILE A 25 -9.09 -8.82 6.72
N ILE A 26 -8.82 -9.01 5.42
CA ILE A 26 -9.82 -9.45 4.46
C ILE A 26 -9.84 -10.97 4.46
N TYR A 27 -10.86 -11.55 5.10
CA TYR A 27 -11.08 -13.01 5.12
C TYR A 27 -11.89 -13.50 3.93
N ASP A 28 -12.94 -12.75 3.55
CA ASP A 28 -13.74 -13.02 2.36
C ASP A 28 -13.37 -12.03 1.26
N ALA A 29 -12.52 -12.48 0.33
CA ALA A 29 -11.94 -11.62 -0.69
C ALA A 29 -12.82 -11.56 -1.95
N PRO A 30 -12.87 -10.39 -2.64
CA PRO A 30 -13.59 -10.28 -3.89
C PRO A 30 -13.00 -11.21 -4.95
N ARG A 31 -13.83 -11.54 -5.95
CA ARG A 31 -13.43 -12.40 -7.08
C ARG A 31 -12.15 -11.87 -7.73
N GLY A 32 -11.16 -12.75 -7.91
CA GLY A 32 -9.83 -12.41 -8.44
C GLY A 32 -8.75 -12.19 -7.37
N PHE A 33 -9.14 -11.95 -6.11
CA PHE A 33 -8.24 -11.79 -4.97
C PHE A 33 -8.32 -12.92 -3.95
N THR A 34 -9.18 -13.91 -4.19
CA THR A 34 -9.39 -15.08 -3.32
C THR A 34 -8.12 -15.85 -3.02
N GLN A 35 -7.18 -15.91 -3.97
CA GLN A 35 -5.88 -16.56 -3.79
C GLN A 35 -4.99 -15.91 -2.73
N PHE A 36 -5.27 -14.66 -2.35
CA PHE A 36 -4.51 -13.93 -1.34
C PHE A 36 -5.19 -14.00 0.03
N ALA A 37 -6.42 -14.47 0.14
CA ALA A 37 -7.15 -14.50 1.40
C ALA A 37 -6.58 -15.57 2.36
N PRO A 38 -6.50 -15.29 3.67
CA PRO A 38 -6.68 -13.98 4.29
C PRO A 38 -5.48 -13.06 4.05
N TYR A 39 -5.72 -11.76 3.79
CA TYR A 39 -4.64 -10.77 3.69
C TYR A 39 -4.94 -9.48 4.45
N PRO A 40 -3.90 -8.84 5.01
CA PRO A 40 -4.04 -7.55 5.66
C PRO A 40 -4.04 -6.40 4.64
N ILE A 41 -4.93 -5.44 4.84
CA ILE A 41 -4.90 -4.15 4.16
C ILE A 41 -4.81 -3.04 5.20
N ALA A 42 -3.96 -2.06 4.94
CA ALA A 42 -3.66 -0.97 5.86
C ALA A 42 -3.78 0.39 5.20
N LEU A 43 -4.19 1.38 6.00
CA LEU A 43 -3.84 2.77 5.76
C LEU A 43 -2.44 2.97 6.32
N VAL A 44 -1.49 3.33 5.46
CA VAL A 44 -0.12 3.65 5.84
C VAL A 44 0.04 5.16 5.82
N LYS A 45 0.46 5.73 6.94
CA LYS A 45 0.86 7.13 7.03
C LYS A 45 2.33 7.23 6.64
N LEU A 46 2.60 7.78 5.47
CA LEU A 46 3.96 8.04 5.01
C LEU A 46 4.64 9.09 5.89
N LYS A 47 5.97 9.06 5.95
CA LYS A 47 6.77 10.07 6.67
C LYS A 47 6.48 11.49 6.21
N GLU A 48 6.16 11.67 4.93
CA GLU A 48 5.82 12.96 4.34
C GLU A 48 4.40 13.44 4.67
N GLY A 49 3.60 12.60 5.36
CA GLY A 49 2.31 12.96 5.95
C GLY A 49 1.08 12.40 5.23
N ASN A 50 1.23 11.91 4.00
CA ASN A 50 0.12 11.33 3.23
C ASN A 50 -0.33 9.98 3.79
N LEU A 51 -1.64 9.72 3.73
CA LEU A 51 -2.21 8.39 3.98
C LEU A 51 -2.43 7.66 2.66
N ILE A 52 -1.93 6.42 2.57
CA ILE A 52 -2.07 5.56 1.39
C ILE A 52 -2.65 4.22 1.80
N THR A 53 -3.62 3.71 1.05
CA THR A 53 -4.15 2.36 1.21
C THR A 53 -3.28 1.35 0.48
N ALA A 54 -2.80 0.32 1.17
CA ALA A 54 -2.02 -0.75 0.56
C ALA A 54 -2.14 -2.07 1.35
N GLN A 55 -1.88 -3.20 0.70
CA GLN A 55 -1.73 -4.48 1.41
C GLN A 55 -0.42 -4.51 2.19
N LEU A 56 -0.43 -5.17 3.35
CA LEU A 56 0.80 -5.57 4.03
C LEU A 56 1.28 -6.94 3.51
N THR A 57 2.58 -7.17 3.51
CA THR A 57 3.25 -8.40 3.08
C THR A 57 4.40 -8.71 4.04
N ASP A 58 4.86 -9.95 4.04
CA ASP A 58 6.01 -10.39 4.83
C ASP A 58 5.83 -10.14 6.35
N VAL A 59 4.58 -10.28 6.83
CA VAL A 59 4.17 -10.12 8.22
C VAL A 59 3.04 -11.10 8.52
N ASP A 60 3.10 -11.75 9.69
CA ASP A 60 2.03 -12.61 10.15
C ASP A 60 0.84 -11.76 10.63
N LEU A 61 -0.39 -12.25 10.43
CA LEU A 61 -1.60 -11.46 10.68
C LEU A 61 -1.70 -10.98 12.14
N ASP A 62 -1.26 -11.81 13.08
CA ASP A 62 -1.33 -11.54 14.52
C ASP A 62 -0.24 -10.57 15.00
N ASP A 63 0.78 -10.34 14.18
CA ASP A 63 1.88 -9.42 14.51
C ASP A 63 1.57 -7.97 14.14
N ILE A 64 0.49 -7.71 13.40
CA ILE A 64 0.16 -6.37 12.87
C ILE A 64 -0.42 -5.49 13.99
N TYR A 65 0.13 -4.29 14.16
CA TYR A 65 -0.36 -3.30 15.12
C TYR A 65 -0.33 -1.88 14.54
N ILE A 66 -1.21 -1.02 15.06
CA ILE A 66 -1.21 0.42 14.73
C ILE A 66 0.08 1.06 15.25
N GLY A 67 0.76 1.80 14.39
CA GLY A 67 2.08 2.38 14.63
C GLY A 67 3.25 1.51 14.17
N MET A 68 2.99 0.30 13.65
CA MET A 68 4.06 -0.56 13.11
C MET A 68 4.83 0.16 11.99
N PRO A 69 6.16 0.29 12.10
CA PRO A 69 6.97 0.90 11.06
C PRO A 69 7.03 -0.02 9.83
N VAL A 70 6.78 0.55 8.66
CA VAL A 70 6.72 -0.19 7.39
C VAL A 70 7.49 0.53 6.29
N GLU A 71 7.89 -0.24 5.27
CA GLU A 71 8.51 0.26 4.05
C GLU A 71 7.85 -0.31 2.80
N MET A 72 7.81 0.51 1.75
CA MET A 72 7.23 0.18 0.45
C MET A 72 8.09 -0.85 -0.28
N VAL A 73 7.46 -1.85 -0.87
CA VAL A 73 8.09 -2.86 -1.72
C VAL A 73 7.29 -3.08 -3.01
N THR A 74 7.99 -3.43 -4.08
CA THR A 74 7.36 -3.81 -5.35
C THR A 74 6.93 -5.28 -5.30
N ARG A 75 5.66 -5.55 -5.57
CA ARG A 75 5.08 -6.90 -5.59
C ARG A 75 4.17 -7.08 -6.79
N LYS A 76 4.01 -8.34 -7.21
CA LYS A 76 2.95 -8.73 -8.14
C LYS A 76 1.60 -8.52 -7.46
N GLN A 77 0.73 -7.75 -8.09
CA GLN A 77 -0.63 -7.44 -7.62
C GLN A 77 -1.66 -8.38 -8.22
N SER A 78 -1.54 -8.64 -9.52
CA SER A 78 -2.46 -9.50 -10.27
C SER A 78 -1.80 -10.07 -11.52
N GLU A 79 -2.40 -11.12 -12.06
CA GLU A 79 -2.10 -11.70 -13.36
C GLU A 79 -3.41 -11.99 -14.07
N ASP A 80 -3.53 -11.54 -15.32
CA ASP A 80 -4.77 -11.68 -16.10
C ASP A 80 -4.83 -13.03 -16.85
N GLY A 81 -4.86 -14.13 -16.10
CA GLY A 81 -4.85 -15.49 -16.65
C GLY A 81 -3.48 -15.92 -17.21
N GLU A 82 -3.40 -17.16 -17.71
CA GLU A 82 -2.11 -17.83 -18.05
C GLU A 82 -1.26 -17.13 -19.12
N ARG A 83 -1.87 -16.27 -19.95
CA ARG A 83 -1.18 -15.51 -21.01
C ARG A 83 -1.39 -14.01 -20.89
N GLY A 84 -1.92 -13.53 -19.77
CA GLY A 84 -2.21 -12.13 -19.56
C GLY A 84 -1.08 -11.33 -18.96
N LEU A 85 -1.37 -10.06 -18.71
CA LEU A 85 -0.41 -9.13 -18.14
C LEU A 85 -0.23 -9.39 -16.65
N ILE A 86 1.03 -9.37 -16.21
CA ILE A 86 1.38 -9.30 -14.79
C ILE A 86 1.43 -7.82 -14.39
N THR A 87 0.55 -7.43 -13.47
CA THR A 87 0.56 -6.08 -12.89
C THR A 87 1.43 -6.07 -11.64
N TYR A 88 2.44 -5.22 -11.63
CA TYR A 88 3.24 -4.92 -10.44
C TYR A 88 2.75 -3.63 -9.80
N GLY A 89 2.82 -3.58 -8.47
CA GLY A 89 2.48 -2.40 -7.69
C GLY A 89 3.16 -2.41 -6.33
N TYR A 90 2.84 -1.41 -5.51
CA TYR A 90 3.38 -1.31 -4.17
C TYR A 90 2.58 -2.14 -3.17
N LYS A 91 3.29 -2.76 -2.23
CA LYS A 91 2.79 -3.22 -0.93
C LYS A 91 3.70 -2.66 0.16
N PHE A 92 3.39 -2.89 1.42
CA PHE A 92 4.24 -2.51 2.54
C PHE A 92 4.62 -3.73 3.38
N ARG A 93 5.85 -3.76 3.88
CA ARG A 93 6.32 -4.79 4.82
C ARG A 93 6.85 -4.17 6.11
N PRO A 94 6.95 -4.90 7.23
CA PRO A 94 7.64 -4.43 8.41
C PRO A 94 9.05 -3.95 8.05
N ARG A 95 9.40 -2.78 8.57
CA ARG A 95 10.71 -2.19 8.34
C ARG A 95 11.75 -2.92 9.17
N MET A 96 12.82 -3.37 8.52
CA MET A 96 14.00 -3.98 9.17
C MET A 96 14.85 -2.93 9.91
#